data_AF-A0A961U1Q7-F1
#
_entry.id   AF-A0A961U1Q7-F1
#
_cell.length_a   1.000
_cell.length_b   1.000
_cell.length_c   1.000
_cell.angle_alpha   90.00
_cell.angle_beta   90.00
_cell.angle_gamma   90.00
#
_symmetry.space_group_name_H-M   'P 1'
#
loop_
_entity.id
_entity.type
_entity.pdbx_description
1 polymer ?
#
loop_
_entity_poly.entity_id
_entity_poly.type
_entity_poly.pdbx_seq_one_letter_code
_entity_poly.pdbx_strand_id
1 'polypeptide(L)'
;MTQWSPNSWRSKPIQQVPSYPDGAVLDAVEKQLATYPPLVFAGEARKLKKQLAAVANGEAFLLQGGDCAESFAEHGADNIRDFFRVFLQMSVVLTFAGSQPVVKVGRIAGQFAKPRSSD
;
A
#
# COMPACT_ATOMS: atom_id res chain seq x y z
N MET A 1 5.84 -0.17 28.89
CA MET A 1 5.69 -0.12 27.41
C MET A 1 6.20 1.23 26.95
N THR A 2 7.10 1.29 25.96
CA THR A 2 7.47 2.57 25.33
C THR A 2 6.22 3.19 24.68
N GLN A 3 5.98 4.47 24.93
CA GLN A 3 4.87 5.20 24.33
C GLN A 3 5.05 5.24 22.80
N TRP A 4 4.02 4.84 22.05
CA TRP A 4 4.06 4.83 20.60
C TRP A 4 3.98 6.27 20.06
N SER A 5 4.80 6.55 19.05
CA SER A 5 4.73 7.75 18.22
C SER A 5 5.17 7.43 16.79
N PRO A 6 4.84 8.26 15.79
CA PRO A 6 5.33 8.07 14.42
C PRO A 6 6.85 8.00 14.29
N ASN A 7 7.60 8.55 15.26
CA ASN A 7 9.08 8.53 15.26
C ASN A 7 9.69 7.38 16.08
N SER A 8 8.86 6.63 16.82
CA SER A 8 9.36 5.58 17.73
C SER A 8 10.11 4.43 17.02
N TRP A 9 9.92 4.24 15.71
CA TRP A 9 10.64 3.24 14.93
C TRP A 9 12.11 3.61 14.70
N ARG A 10 12.46 4.91 14.70
CA ARG A 10 13.84 5.38 14.41
C ARG A 10 14.87 4.92 15.44
N SER A 11 14.42 4.53 16.64
CA SER A 11 15.29 4.01 17.70
C SER A 11 15.39 2.47 17.69
N LYS A 12 14.87 1.80 16.66
CA LYS A 12 14.91 0.34 16.51
C LYS A 12 15.91 -0.05 15.43
N PRO A 13 16.46 -1.28 15.47
CA PRO A 13 17.21 -1.82 14.33
C PRO A 13 16.33 -1.83 13.08
N ILE A 14 16.87 -1.31 11.97
CA ILE A 14 16.21 -1.25 10.67
C ILE A 14 17.09 -1.93 9.60
N GLN A 15 16.47 -2.38 8.51
CA GLN A 15 17.09 -3.05 7.37
C GLN A 15 16.45 -2.50 6.09
N GLN A 16 17.09 -2.72 4.93
CA GLN A 16 16.51 -2.38 3.61
C GLN A 16 16.21 -0.88 3.43
N VAL A 17 16.96 -0.02 4.13
CA VAL A 17 16.86 1.43 4.02
C VAL A 17 18.00 1.98 3.16
N PRO A 18 17.71 2.89 2.23
CA PRO A 18 18.76 3.52 1.42
C PRO A 18 19.68 4.38 2.29
N SER A 19 20.96 4.42 1.92
CA SER A 19 21.91 5.37 2.47
C SER A 19 21.77 6.71 1.75
N TYR A 20 21.20 7.71 2.41
CA TYR A 20 21.12 9.06 1.88
C TYR A 20 22.43 9.81 2.19
N PRO A 21 23.13 10.36 1.18
CA PRO A 21 24.41 11.03 1.39
C PRO A 21 24.28 12.36 2.14
N ASP A 22 23.11 13.01 2.06
CA ASP A 22 22.85 14.30 2.69
C ASP A 22 21.61 14.21 3.60
N GLY A 23 21.85 14.23 4.91
CA GLY A 23 20.79 14.20 5.92
C GLY A 23 19.94 15.48 5.96
N ALA A 24 20.51 16.64 5.60
CA ALA A 24 19.77 17.89 5.57
C ALA A 24 18.76 17.92 4.42
N VAL A 25 19.13 17.35 3.26
CA VAL A 25 18.21 17.17 2.13
C VAL A 25 17.09 16.19 2.49
N LEU A 26 17.41 15.07 3.14
CA LEU A 26 16.40 14.11 3.62
C LEU A 26 15.40 14.79 4.56
N ASP A 27 15.89 15.51 5.57
CA ASP A 27 15.05 16.22 6.54
C ASP A 27 14.16 17.28 5.87
N ALA A 28 14.67 17.97 4.85
CA ALA A 28 13.91 18.96 4.08
C ALA A 28 12.76 18.30 3.30
N VAL A 29 13.02 17.17 2.63
CA VAL A 29 12.01 16.40 1.89
C VAL A 29 10.96 15.81 2.83
N GLU A 30 11.35 15.25 3.97
CA GLU A 30 10.41 14.74 4.99
C GLU A 30 9.47 15.85 5.49
N LYS A 31 10.01 17.03 5.79
CA LYS A 31 9.21 18.19 6.23
C LYS A 31 8.24 18.64 5.15
N GLN A 32 8.68 18.67 3.89
CA GLN A 32 7.81 19.04 2.77
C GLN A 32 6.66 18.04 2.61
N LEU A 33 6.95 16.73 2.56
CA LEU A 33 5.93 15.69 2.42
C LEU A 33 4.91 15.70 3.57
N ALA A 34 5.34 16.03 4.79
CA ALA A 34 4.45 16.13 5.95
C ALA A 34 3.39 17.25 5.81
N THR A 35 3.58 18.21 4.91
CA THR A 35 2.61 19.29 4.65
C THR A 35 1.55 18.92 3.61
N TYR A 36 1.77 17.84 2.84
CA TYR A 36 0.88 17.47 1.75
C TYR A 36 -0.40 16.79 2.25
N PRO A 37 -1.51 16.90 1.50
CA PRO A 37 -2.72 16.17 1.82
C PRO A 37 -2.47 14.66 1.91
N PRO A 38 -3.14 13.96 2.84
CA PRO A 38 -3.05 12.50 2.91
C PRO A 38 -3.70 11.87 1.68
N LEU A 39 -3.18 10.70 1.27
CA LEU A 39 -3.77 9.94 0.16
C LEU A 39 -5.10 9.26 0.52
N VAL A 40 -5.33 8.99 1.81
CA VAL A 40 -6.53 8.33 2.31
C VAL A 40 -7.02 8.97 3.61
N PHE A 41 -8.31 8.88 3.85
CA PHE A 41 -8.94 9.32 5.10
C PHE A 41 -8.94 8.19 6.14
N ALA A 42 -8.84 8.56 7.42
CA ALA A 42 -8.90 7.60 8.52
C ALA A 42 -10.20 6.76 8.54
N GLY A 43 -11.30 7.32 8.02
CA GLY A 43 -12.57 6.60 7.85
C GLY A 43 -12.48 5.44 6.86
N GLU A 44 -11.71 5.60 5.78
CA GLU A 44 -11.51 4.56 4.76
C GLU A 44 -10.68 3.41 5.31
N ALA A 45 -9.62 3.70 6.08
CA ALA A 45 -8.83 2.69 6.77
C ALA A 45 -9.67 1.90 7.79
N ARG A 46 -10.55 2.58 8.55
CA ARG A 46 -11.49 1.91 9.47
C ARG A 46 -12.50 1.04 8.73
N LYS A 47 -13.01 1.49 7.59
CA LYS A 47 -13.91 0.72 6.72
C LYS A 47 -13.22 -0.53 6.18
N LEU A 48 -11.98 -0.41 5.69
CA LEU A 48 -11.18 -1.54 5.24
C LEU A 48 -10.93 -2.53 6.39
N LYS A 49 -10.58 -2.06 7.59
CA LYS A 49 -10.40 -2.92 8.77
C LYS A 49 -11.65 -3.75 9.07
N LYS A 50 -12.85 -3.15 8.98
CA LYS A 50 -14.12 -3.88 9.14
C LYS A 50 -14.31 -4.95 8.06
N GLN A 51 -13.98 -4.63 6.81
CA GLN A 51 -14.06 -5.59 5.70
C GLN A 51 -13.07 -6.75 5.87
N LEU A 52 -11.85 -6.47 6.33
CA LEU A 52 -10.85 -7.50 6.61
C LEU A 52 -11.23 -8.37 7.82
N ALA A 53 -11.98 -7.85 8.79
CA ALA A 53 -12.54 -8.67 9.86
C ALA A 53 -13.54 -9.71 9.33
N ALA A 54 -14.39 -9.33 8.36
CA ALA A 54 -15.28 -10.29 7.69
C ALA A 54 -14.49 -11.36 6.92
N VAL A 55 -13.37 -10.99 6.28
CA VAL A 55 -12.46 -11.96 5.64
C VAL A 55 -11.88 -12.93 6.66
N ALA A 56 -11.40 -12.43 7.80
CA ALA A 56 -10.85 -13.27 8.86
C ALA A 56 -11.89 -14.24 9.47
N ASN A 57 -13.17 -13.86 9.46
CA ASN A 57 -14.28 -14.71 9.91
C ASN A 57 -14.77 -15.69 8.84
N GLY A 58 -14.18 -15.69 7.63
CA GLY A 58 -14.64 -16.53 6.52
C GLY A 58 -15.95 -16.07 5.90
N GLU A 59 -16.35 -14.80 6.09
CA GLU A 59 -17.57 -14.20 5.54
C GLU A 59 -17.31 -13.45 4.21
N ALA A 60 -16.03 -13.29 3.83
CA ALA A 60 -15.59 -12.62 2.61
C ALA A 60 -14.22 -13.15 2.17
N PHE A 61 -13.84 -12.85 0.93
CA PHE A 61 -12.53 -13.20 0.36
C PHE A 61 -11.69 -11.94 0.08
N LEU A 62 -10.38 -11.98 0.34
CA LEU A 62 -9.46 -10.87 0.00
C LEU A 62 -8.78 -11.15 -1.35
N LEU A 63 -9.00 -10.24 -2.30
CA LEU A 63 -8.21 -10.15 -3.53
C LEU A 63 -7.25 -8.98 -3.40
N GLN A 64 -5.95 -9.28 -3.34
CA GLN A 64 -4.88 -8.28 -3.39
C GLN A 64 -3.98 -8.52 -4.60
N GLY A 65 -3.75 -7.48 -5.41
CA GLY A 65 -3.00 -7.61 -6.66
C GLY A 65 -2.59 -6.26 -7.24
N GLY A 66 -1.63 -6.29 -8.17
CA GLY A 66 -1.04 -5.12 -8.82
C GLY A 66 0.46 -5.30 -8.99
N ASP A 67 1.16 -4.20 -9.24
CA ASP A 67 2.55 -4.24 -9.66
C ASP A 67 3.49 -4.78 -8.57
N CYS A 68 4.56 -5.43 -9.02
CA CYS A 68 5.65 -5.84 -8.15
C CYS A 68 6.35 -4.61 -7.57
N ALA A 69 6.67 -3.65 -8.46
CA ALA A 69 7.14 -2.31 -8.13
C ALA A 69 6.60 -1.35 -9.18
N GLU A 70 5.95 -0.26 -8.75
CA GLU A 70 5.57 0.83 -9.65
C GLU A 70 6.83 1.56 -10.14
N SER A 71 6.82 2.00 -11.40
CA SER A 71 7.91 2.76 -12.03
C SER A 71 7.39 4.12 -12.48
N PHE A 72 8.16 5.18 -12.27
CA PHE A 72 7.78 6.53 -12.73
C PHE A 72 7.68 6.62 -14.25
N ALA A 73 8.48 5.84 -14.99
CA ALA A 73 8.43 5.82 -16.46
C ALA A 73 7.16 5.16 -17.00
N GLU A 74 6.57 4.25 -16.22
CA GLU A 74 5.40 3.47 -16.59
C GLU A 74 4.14 3.94 -15.83
N HIS A 75 4.23 5.02 -15.05
CA HIS A 75 3.10 5.56 -14.31
C HIS A 75 2.23 6.43 -15.23
N GLY A 76 1.35 5.77 -15.98
CA GLY A 76 0.44 6.39 -16.95
C GLY A 76 -1.00 5.93 -16.79
N ALA A 77 -1.94 6.76 -17.26
CA ALA A 77 -3.38 6.49 -17.16
C ALA A 77 -3.79 5.16 -17.81
N ASP A 78 -3.15 4.78 -18.92
CA ASP A 78 -3.42 3.51 -19.61
C ASP A 78 -3.05 2.30 -18.75
N ASN A 79 -1.87 2.31 -18.13
CA ASN A 79 -1.42 1.22 -17.26
C ASN A 79 -2.31 1.08 -16.03
N ILE A 80 -2.70 2.20 -15.42
CA ILE A 80 -3.65 2.21 -14.30
C ILE A 80 -4.98 1.60 -14.76
N ARG A 81 -5.55 2.07 -15.88
CA ARG A 81 -6.81 1.55 -16.42
C ARG A 81 -6.75 0.04 -16.66
N ASP A 82 -5.68 -0.42 -17.31
CA ASP A 82 -5.56 -1.82 -17.71
C ASP A 82 -5.33 -2.73 -16.49
N PHE A 83 -4.61 -2.27 -15.46
CA PHE A 83 -4.62 -2.91 -14.15
C PHE A 83 -6.03 -3.01 -13.56
N PHE A 84 -6.78 -1.90 -13.48
CA PHE A 84 -8.13 -1.89 -12.94
C PHE A 84 -9.06 -2.85 -13.69
N ARG A 85 -8.93 -2.96 -15.03
CA ARG A 85 -9.74 -3.89 -15.84
C ARG A 85 -9.52 -5.33 -15.43
N VAL A 86 -8.26 -5.79 -15.40
CA VAL A 86 -7.92 -7.16 -15.01
C VAL A 86 -8.35 -7.43 -13.56
N PHE A 87 -8.10 -6.47 -12.67
CA PHE A 87 -8.42 -6.60 -11.25
C PHE A 87 -9.92 -6.73 -10.99
N LEU A 88 -10.75 -5.95 -11.71
CA LEU A 88 -12.21 -6.05 -11.63
C LEU A 88 -12.74 -7.35 -12.26
N GLN A 89 -12.17 -7.80 -13.37
CA GLN A 89 -12.53 -9.10 -13.98
C GLN A 89 -12.31 -10.26 -13.00
N MET A 90 -11.14 -10.32 -12.36
CA MET A 90 -10.85 -11.32 -11.33
C MET A 90 -11.83 -11.23 -10.15
N SER A 91 -12.14 -10.01 -9.69
CA SER A 91 -13.08 -9.83 -8.57
C SER A 91 -14.47 -10.36 -8.89
N VAL A 92 -14.97 -10.18 -10.12
CA VAL A 92 -16.30 -10.67 -10.51
C VAL A 92 -16.32 -12.20 -10.54
N VAL A 93 -15.29 -12.82 -11.13
CA VAL A 93 -15.15 -14.28 -11.18
C VAL A 93 -15.10 -14.88 -9.77
N LEU A 94 -14.28 -14.33 -8.88
CA LEU A 94 -14.15 -14.80 -7.49
C LEU A 94 -15.45 -14.61 -6.69
N THR A 95 -16.16 -13.51 -6.90
CA THR A 95 -17.44 -13.26 -6.22
C THR A 95 -18.47 -14.30 -6.63
N PHE A 96 -18.56 -14.61 -7.93
CA PHE A 96 -19.52 -15.58 -8.45
C PHE A 96 -19.17 -17.01 -8.02
N ALA A 97 -17.93 -17.44 -8.22
CA ALA A 97 -17.50 -18.81 -7.92
C ALA A 97 -17.45 -19.09 -6.41
N GLY A 98 -17.08 -18.09 -5.59
CA GLY A 98 -16.95 -18.24 -4.14
C GLY A 98 -18.27 -18.06 -3.38
N SER A 99 -19.34 -17.57 -4.02
CA SER A 99 -20.60 -17.19 -3.35
C SER A 99 -20.40 -16.26 -2.14
N GLN A 100 -19.35 -15.44 -2.16
CA GLN A 100 -18.96 -14.56 -1.06
C GLN A 100 -18.49 -13.19 -1.57
N PRO A 101 -18.67 -12.11 -0.77
CA PRO A 101 -18.11 -10.80 -1.09
C PRO A 101 -16.59 -10.83 -1.25
N VAL A 102 -16.06 -10.11 -2.25
CA VAL A 102 -14.61 -9.93 -2.44
C VAL A 102 -14.18 -8.52 -2.02
N VAL A 103 -13.28 -8.44 -1.03
CA VAL A 103 -12.55 -7.23 -0.64
C VAL A 103 -11.38 -7.03 -1.60
N LYS A 104 -11.31 -5.86 -2.22
CA LYS A 104 -10.38 -5.54 -3.31
C LYS A 104 -9.30 -4.59 -2.80
N VAL A 105 -8.04 -4.99 -2.83
CA VAL A 105 -6.88 -4.18 -2.42
C VAL A 105 -5.84 -4.11 -3.55
N GLY A 106 -5.64 -2.93 -4.12
CA GLY A 106 -4.63 -2.72 -5.16
C GLY A 106 -3.23 -2.54 -4.58
N ARG A 107 -2.21 -3.10 -5.24
CA ARG A 107 -0.80 -2.67 -5.11
C ARG A 107 -0.58 -1.54 -6.11
N ILE A 108 -0.93 -0.32 -5.71
CA ILE A 108 -0.96 0.88 -6.55
C ILE A 108 -0.81 2.14 -5.68
N ALA A 109 -0.36 3.25 -6.28
CA ALA A 109 -0.25 4.56 -5.65
C ALA A 109 0.72 4.60 -4.45
N GLY A 110 1.80 3.82 -4.50
CA GLY A 110 2.83 3.84 -3.45
C GLY A 110 3.81 2.67 -3.44
N GLN A 111 3.69 1.70 -4.36
CA GLN A 111 4.50 0.49 -4.41
C GLN A 111 5.88 0.74 -5.07
N PHE A 112 6.57 1.81 -4.67
CA PHE A 112 7.85 2.23 -5.27
C PHE A 112 9.10 1.67 -4.57
N ALA A 113 8.98 1.28 -3.30
CA ALA A 113 10.10 0.69 -2.56
C ALA A 113 10.11 -0.84 -2.73
N LYS A 114 11.30 -1.40 -2.97
CA LYS A 114 11.51 -2.85 -3.10
C LYS A 114 12.79 -3.24 -2.36
N PRO A 115 12.77 -4.28 -1.50
CA PRO A 115 13.98 -4.78 -0.86
C PRO A 115 14.96 -5.36 -1.89
N ARG A 116 16.22 -5.47 -1.52
CA ARG A 116 17.28 -6.10 -2.30
C ARG A 116 18.00 -7.14 -1.45
N SER A 117 18.38 -8.24 -2.11
CA SER A 117 19.16 -9.31 -1.48
C SER A 117 20.65 -8.96 -1.37
N SER A 118 21.11 -7.99 -2.14
CA SER A 118 22.45 -7.40 -2.11
C SER A 118 22.30 -5.89 -2.18
N ASP A 119 23.16 -5.18 -1.45
CA ASP A 119 23.37 -3.75 -1.63
C ASP A 119 24.02 -3.45 -2.99
#